data_AF-A0A183D6I1-F1
#
_entry.id   AF-A0A183D6I1-F1
#
_cell.length_a   1.000
_cell.length_b   1.000
_cell.length_c   1.000
_cell.angle_alpha   90.00
_cell.angle_beta   90.00
_cell.angle_gamma   90.00
#
_symmetry.space_group_name_H-M   'P 1'
#
loop_
_entity.id
_entity.type
_entity.pdbx_description
1 polymer ?
#
loop_
_entity_poly.entity_id
_entity_poly.type
_entity_poly.pdbx_seq_one_letter_code
_entity_poly.pdbx_strand_id
1 'polypeptide(L)'
;IIRCAVKRGKILRLSQVPYFPSGRLSLFQQIIFPAVGIAADQETNNNGEDFSVDDALISGILNNLQLSWIIERCGGLYSPVEFEWQDTLTPGEQQRLAFARVIYQRPELVILDESTSSVGVDVEERMYQLLTEVIFHCKNAKTICLRSPNS
;
A
#
# COMPACT_ATOMS: atom_id res chain seq x y z
N ILE A 1 -4.39 21.08 -0.96
CA ILE A 1 -3.05 20.69 -1.49
C ILE A 1 -2.42 19.78 -0.44
N ILE A 2 -2.56 18.45 -0.59
CA ILE A 2 -2.04 17.49 0.39
C ILE A 2 -0.55 17.30 0.11
N ARG A 3 0.31 17.92 0.92
CA ARG A 3 1.76 17.69 0.92
C ARG A 3 2.09 16.77 2.10
N CYS A 4 2.20 15.46 1.84
CA CYS A 4 2.75 14.50 2.78
C CYS A 4 4.23 14.24 2.40
N ALA A 5 5.13 14.54 3.34
CA ALA A 5 6.59 14.73 3.18
C ALA A 5 7.42 13.44 3.34
N VAL A 6 6.86 12.27 3.01
CA VAL A 6 7.63 11.02 2.96
C VAL A 6 8.53 11.07 1.71
N LYS A 7 9.84 10.84 1.84
CA LYS A 7 10.77 10.68 0.68
C LYS A 7 10.30 9.48 -0.15
N ARG A 8 9.55 9.74 -1.21
CA ARG A 8 8.88 8.74 -2.05
C ARG A 8 9.90 8.03 -2.93
N GLY A 9 9.88 6.70 -2.94
CA GLY A 9 10.69 5.91 -3.86
C GLY A 9 10.38 6.29 -5.31
N LYS A 10 11.42 6.41 -6.16
CA LYS A 10 11.26 6.76 -7.58
C LYS A 10 10.52 5.68 -8.37
N ILE A 11 10.66 4.42 -7.98
CA ILE A 11 10.11 3.27 -8.69
C ILE A 11 9.61 2.25 -7.66
N LEU A 12 8.40 1.72 -7.85
CA LEU A 12 7.84 0.62 -7.05
C LEU A 12 7.31 -0.47 -7.99
N ARG A 13 7.62 -1.72 -7.68
CA ARG A 13 7.14 -2.88 -8.45
C ARG A 13 6.15 -3.69 -7.62
N LEU A 14 5.01 -4.02 -8.20
CA LEU A 14 4.09 -5.03 -7.68
C LEU A 14 4.23 -6.31 -8.50
N SER A 15 4.59 -7.38 -7.81
CA SER A 15 4.63 -8.73 -8.39
C SER A 15 3.30 -9.45 -8.16
N GLN A 16 3.03 -10.48 -8.97
CA GLN A 16 1.90 -11.39 -8.83
C GLN A 16 1.76 -11.98 -7.42
N VAL A 17 2.89 -12.33 -6.79
CA VAL A 17 2.98 -12.77 -5.39
C VAL A 17 3.72 -11.70 -4.59
N PRO A 18 3.01 -10.83 -3.85
CA PRO A 18 3.65 -9.77 -3.10
C PRO A 18 4.46 -10.32 -1.93
N TYR A 19 5.66 -9.77 -1.73
CA TYR A 19 6.46 -10.07 -0.54
C TYR A 19 5.93 -9.32 0.69
N PHE A 20 5.81 -10.04 1.80
CA PHE A 20 5.53 -9.51 3.13
C PHE A 20 6.70 -9.90 4.04
N PRO A 21 7.39 -8.94 4.68
CA PRO A 21 8.45 -9.28 5.62
C PRO A 21 7.86 -10.03 6.82
N SER A 22 8.49 -11.14 7.17
CA SER A 22 8.16 -11.89 8.39
C SER A 22 8.51 -11.10 9.64
N GLY A 23 7.82 -11.42 10.73
CA GLY A 23 8.01 -10.80 12.04
C GLY A 23 6.82 -9.96 12.52
N ARG A 24 7.00 -9.33 13.68
CA ARG A 24 5.95 -8.59 14.41
C ARG A 24 5.73 -7.18 13.86
N LEU A 25 5.58 -7.04 12.55
CA LEU A 25 5.34 -5.75 11.91
C LEU A 25 3.88 -5.32 12.06
N SER A 26 3.66 -4.05 12.37
CA SER A 26 2.32 -3.48 12.37
C SER A 26 1.78 -3.31 10.95
N LEU A 27 0.45 -3.16 10.83
CA LEU A 27 -0.20 -2.89 9.54
C LEU A 27 0.35 -1.62 8.88
N PHE A 28 0.62 -0.58 9.66
CA PHE A 28 1.28 0.63 9.20
C PHE A 28 2.66 0.34 8.62
N GLN A 29 3.51 -0.37 9.36
CA GLN A 29 4.84 -0.78 8.88
C GLN A 29 4.75 -1.60 7.60
N GLN A 30 3.70 -2.42 7.47
CA GLN A 30 3.47 -3.23 6.30
C GLN A 30 3.09 -2.41 5.05
N ILE A 31 2.38 -1.30 5.24
CA ILE A 31 1.96 -0.37 4.19
C ILE A 31 3.12 0.53 3.74
N ILE A 32 3.95 0.99 4.67
CA ILE A 32 5.09 1.86 4.36
C ILE A 32 6.30 1.09 3.79
N PHE A 33 6.32 -0.25 3.86
CA PHE A 33 7.40 -1.06 3.30
C PHE A 33 7.61 -0.82 1.79
N PRO A 34 8.85 -0.67 1.28
CA PRO A 34 10.15 -0.89 1.92
C PRO A 34 10.75 0.31 2.66
N ALA A 35 10.01 1.42 2.80
CA ALA A 35 10.52 2.65 3.42
C ALA A 35 10.70 2.55 4.96
N VAL A 36 10.47 1.38 5.56
CA VAL A 36 10.60 1.11 7.01
C VAL A 36 11.99 1.49 7.54
N GLY A 37 13.05 1.45 6.71
CA GLY A 37 14.40 1.91 7.09
C GLY A 37 14.65 3.42 6.97
N ILE A 38 13.85 4.17 6.21
CA ILE A 38 14.07 5.62 6.00
C ILE A 38 13.46 6.45 7.14
N ALA A 39 12.46 5.91 7.83
CA ALA A 39 11.83 6.55 8.99
C ALA A 39 12.63 6.39 10.29
N ALA A 40 13.57 5.44 10.37
CA ALA A 40 14.43 5.26 11.54
C ALA A 40 15.56 6.31 11.62
N ASP A 41 15.92 6.95 10.50
CA ASP A 41 17.03 7.91 10.42
C ASP A 41 16.59 9.38 10.66
N GLN A 42 15.33 9.61 11.03
CA GLN A 42 14.84 10.94 11.42
C GLN A 42 14.21 10.88 12.80
N GLU A 43 15.06 10.77 13.81
CA GLU A 43 14.79 11.41 15.09
C GLU A 43 14.54 12.92 14.84
N THR A 44 13.52 13.46 15.50
CA THR A 44 13.22 14.90 15.67
C THR A 44 12.81 15.72 14.43
N ASN A 45 11.50 15.90 14.22
CA ASN A 45 10.80 17.17 14.51
C ASN A 45 9.35 17.17 13.99
N ASN A 46 8.46 17.79 14.78
CA ASN A 46 7.10 18.25 14.48
C ASN A 46 5.93 17.38 14.96
N ASN A 47 5.30 17.88 16.03
CA ASN A 47 3.87 17.99 16.30
C ASN A 47 3.01 16.74 16.04
N GLY A 48 2.44 16.17 17.12
CA GLY A 48 1.54 15.01 17.11
C GLY A 48 0.20 15.17 16.39
N GLU A 49 0.14 15.99 15.35
CA GLU A 49 -1.04 16.29 14.52
C GLU A 49 -1.03 15.49 13.20
N ASP A 50 0.13 15.02 12.73
CA ASP A 50 0.29 14.39 11.40
C ASP A 50 -0.16 12.90 11.36
N PHE A 51 -0.02 12.16 12.46
CA PHE A 51 -0.44 10.74 12.52
C PHE A 51 -1.94 10.57 12.27
N SER A 52 -2.77 11.55 12.67
CA SER A 52 -4.23 11.50 12.47
C SER A 52 -4.63 11.55 10.99
N VAL A 53 -3.85 12.27 10.18
CA VAL A 53 -4.08 12.43 8.74
C VAL A 53 -3.68 11.15 8.00
N ASP A 54 -2.54 10.58 8.37
CA ASP A 54 -2.10 9.30 7.81
C ASP A 54 -3.02 8.15 8.19
N ASP A 55 -3.54 8.11 9.41
CA ASP A 55 -4.52 7.12 9.86
C ASP A 55 -5.81 7.18 9.05
N ALA A 56 -6.35 8.39 8.85
CA ALA A 56 -7.55 8.60 8.05
C ALA A 56 -7.32 8.23 6.58
N LEU A 57 -6.15 8.56 6.04
CA LEU A 57 -5.77 8.24 4.67
C LEU A 57 -5.59 6.72 4.48
N ILE A 58 -4.89 6.04 5.38
CA ILE A 58 -4.70 4.58 5.33
C ILE A 58 -6.04 3.86 5.47
N SER A 59 -6.87 4.28 6.44
CA SER A 59 -8.20 3.70 6.64
C SER A 59 -9.08 3.90 5.40
N GLY A 60 -9.02 5.07 4.77
CA GLY A 60 -9.71 5.34 3.52
C GLY A 60 -9.24 4.46 2.36
N ILE A 61 -7.92 4.27 2.21
CA ILE A 61 -7.35 3.38 1.20
C ILE A 61 -7.81 1.93 1.43
N LEU A 62 -7.67 1.42 2.65
CA LEU A 62 -8.05 0.04 3.00
C LEU A 62 -9.55 -0.19 2.78
N ASN A 63 -10.40 0.78 3.11
CA ASN A 63 -11.83 0.68 2.85
C ASN A 63 -12.16 0.63 1.35
N ASN A 64 -11.50 1.45 0.55
CA ASN A 64 -11.66 1.42 -0.90
C ASN A 64 -11.16 0.11 -1.53
N LEU A 65 -10.23 -0.58 -0.88
CA LEU A 65 -9.73 -1.89 -1.28
C LEU A 65 -10.51 -3.05 -0.66
N GLN A 66 -11.61 -2.80 0.07
CA GLN A 66 -12.37 -3.83 0.80
C GLN A 66 -11.51 -4.63 1.81
N LEU A 67 -10.54 -3.96 2.45
CA LEU A 67 -9.66 -4.51 3.48
C LEU A 67 -9.91 -3.91 4.87
N SER A 68 -11.06 -3.26 5.11
CA SER A 68 -11.35 -2.59 6.40
C SER A 68 -11.21 -3.51 7.62
N TRP A 69 -11.59 -4.78 7.46
CA TRP A 69 -11.55 -5.80 8.52
C TRP A 69 -10.12 -6.07 9.05
N ILE A 70 -9.08 -5.81 8.24
CA ILE A 70 -7.70 -6.11 8.61
C ILE A 70 -7.22 -5.21 9.75
N ILE A 71 -7.77 -4.00 9.87
CA ILE A 71 -7.42 -3.03 10.93
C ILE A 71 -7.83 -3.60 12.30
N GLU A 72 -9.06 -4.11 12.39
CA GLU A 72 -9.57 -4.72 13.62
C GLU A 72 -8.79 -5.99 13.98
N ARG A 73 -8.48 -6.83 12.97
CA ARG A 73 -7.69 -8.04 13.18
C ARG A 73 -6.27 -7.74 13.69
N CYS A 74 -5.65 -6.67 13.23
CA CYS A 74 -4.31 -6.28 13.68
C CYS A 74 -4.32 -5.57 15.05
N GLY A 75 -5.49 -5.29 15.64
CA GLY A 75 -5.59 -4.50 16.86
C GLY A 75 -5.21 -3.03 16.64
N GLY A 76 -5.44 -2.49 15.43
CA GLY A 76 -5.09 -1.13 15.03
C GLY A 76 -3.95 -1.06 14.00
N LEU A 77 -3.62 0.16 13.58
CA LEU A 77 -2.60 0.41 12.55
C LEU A 77 -1.17 0.21 13.06
N TYR A 78 -0.91 0.57 14.31
CA TYR A 78 0.44 0.61 14.89
C TYR A 78 0.77 -0.60 15.78
N SER A 79 -0.22 -1.42 16.10
CA SER A 79 -0.04 -2.60 16.94
C SER A 79 0.74 -3.68 16.18
N PRO A 80 1.78 -4.28 16.78
CA PRO A 80 2.50 -5.39 16.18
C PRO A 80 1.59 -6.62 16.07
N VAL A 81 1.65 -7.33 14.94
CA VAL A 81 0.89 -8.56 14.75
C VAL A 81 1.68 -9.78 15.23
N GLU A 82 0.98 -10.84 15.66
CA GLU A 82 1.59 -12.11 16.07
C GLU A 82 1.43 -13.23 15.03
N PHE A 83 0.92 -12.92 13.84
CA PHE A 83 0.72 -13.87 12.75
C PHE A 83 1.62 -13.56 11.55
N GLU A 84 1.88 -14.58 10.72
CA GLU A 84 2.54 -14.38 9.44
C GLU A 84 1.53 -13.90 8.39
N TRP A 85 1.81 -12.75 7.79
CA TRP A 85 0.95 -12.11 6.78
C TRP A 85 0.70 -13.01 5.57
N GLN A 86 1.73 -13.74 5.16
CA GLN A 86 1.73 -14.57 3.96
C GLN A 86 0.81 -15.79 4.10
N ASP A 87 0.66 -16.31 5.32
CA ASP A 87 -0.21 -17.46 5.61
C ASP A 87 -1.65 -17.04 5.97
N THR A 88 -1.81 -15.81 6.47
CA THR A 88 -3.10 -15.32 6.98
C THR A 88 -3.99 -14.73 5.88
N LEU A 89 -3.38 -14.06 4.90
CA LEU A 89 -4.12 -13.38 3.83
C LEU A 89 -4.28 -14.27 2.61
N THR A 90 -5.45 -14.24 1.99
CA THR A 90 -5.66 -14.86 0.68
C THR A 90 -4.81 -14.16 -0.39
N PRO A 91 -4.48 -14.82 -1.52
CA PRO A 91 -3.70 -14.20 -2.60
C PRO A 91 -4.31 -12.87 -3.11
N GLY A 92 -5.64 -12.78 -3.20
CA GLY A 92 -6.32 -11.53 -3.57
C GLY A 92 -6.21 -10.43 -2.51
N GLU A 93 -6.23 -10.78 -1.22
CA GLU A 93 -5.99 -9.81 -0.13
C GLU A 93 -4.53 -9.35 -0.08
N GLN A 94 -3.59 -10.25 -0.33
CA GLN A 94 -2.17 -9.92 -0.48
C GLN A 94 -1.96 -8.91 -1.60
N GLN A 95 -2.56 -9.14 -2.78
CA GLN A 95 -2.49 -8.21 -3.92
C GLN A 95 -3.10 -6.85 -3.58
N ARG A 96 -4.27 -6.83 -2.93
CA ARG A 96 -4.91 -5.60 -2.47
C ARG A 96 -4.06 -4.83 -1.46
N LEU A 97 -3.49 -5.51 -0.47
CA LEU A 97 -2.64 -4.87 0.53
C LEU A 97 -1.34 -4.33 -0.10
N ALA A 98 -0.80 -5.03 -1.10
CA ALA A 98 0.33 -4.52 -1.89
C ALA A 98 -0.04 -3.28 -2.71
N PHE A 99 -1.25 -3.22 -3.28
CA PHE A 99 -1.79 -2.01 -3.91
C PHE A 99 -1.92 -0.84 -2.93
N ALA A 100 -2.36 -1.10 -1.69
CA ALA A 100 -2.40 -0.07 -0.65
C ALA A 100 -1.03 0.59 -0.45
N ARG A 101 0.08 -0.18 -0.51
CA ARG A 101 1.46 0.35 -0.44
C ARG A 101 1.73 1.36 -1.56
N VAL A 102 1.35 1.03 -2.80
CA VAL A 102 1.55 1.90 -3.97
C VAL A 102 0.76 3.20 -3.82
N ILE A 103 -0.51 3.08 -3.46
CA ILE A 103 -1.42 4.22 -3.33
C ILE A 103 -0.94 5.16 -2.22
N TYR A 104 -0.50 4.59 -1.08
CA TYR A 104 0.05 5.37 0.03
C TYR A 104 1.36 6.06 -0.35
N GLN A 105 2.33 5.33 -0.92
CA GLN A 105 3.67 5.84 -1.22
C GLN A 105 3.72 6.81 -2.40
N ARG A 106 2.77 6.72 -3.34
CA ARG A 106 2.70 7.56 -4.55
C ARG A 106 4.04 7.68 -5.29
N PRO A 107 4.64 6.56 -5.74
CA PRO A 107 5.91 6.57 -6.46
C PRO A 107 5.77 7.24 -7.83
N GLU A 108 6.89 7.72 -8.39
CA GLU A 108 6.91 8.32 -9.73
C GLU A 108 6.75 7.28 -10.85
N LEU A 109 7.08 6.02 -10.59
CA LEU A 109 6.89 4.93 -11.52
C LEU A 109 6.35 3.69 -10.80
N VAL A 110 5.24 3.15 -11.28
CA VAL A 110 4.69 1.87 -10.83
C VAL A 110 4.81 0.85 -11.94
N ILE A 111 5.39 -0.32 -11.63
CA ILE A 111 5.41 -1.47 -12.52
C ILE A 111 4.47 -2.52 -11.94
N LEU A 112 3.39 -2.84 -12.65
CA LEU A 112 2.43 -3.89 -12.27
C LEU A 112 2.70 -5.14 -13.11
N ASP A 113 2.91 -6.28 -12.46
CA ASP A 113 3.26 -7.56 -13.10
C ASP A 113 2.24 -8.63 -12.68
N GLU A 114 1.20 -8.83 -13.50
CA GLU A 114 0.08 -9.77 -13.25
C GLU A 114 -0.57 -9.68 -11.85
N SER A 115 -0.48 -8.50 -11.24
CA SER A 115 -0.78 -8.25 -9.82
C SER A 115 -2.28 -8.16 -9.48
N THR A 116 -3.17 -8.58 -10.39
CA THR A 116 -4.63 -8.63 -10.17
C THR A 116 -5.25 -9.98 -10.53
N SER A 117 -4.44 -10.98 -10.92
CA SER A 117 -4.88 -12.31 -11.33
C SER A 117 -5.71 -13.08 -10.30
N SER A 118 -5.63 -12.70 -9.01
CA SER A 118 -6.35 -13.34 -7.90
C SER A 118 -7.46 -12.46 -7.31
N VAL A 119 -7.85 -11.39 -8.01
CA VAL A 119 -8.85 -10.41 -7.56
C VAL A 119 -10.08 -10.46 -8.48
N GLY A 120 -11.28 -10.27 -7.93
CA GLY A 120 -12.51 -10.18 -8.73
C GLY A 120 -12.50 -8.96 -9.66
N VAL A 121 -13.15 -9.07 -10.82
CA VAL A 121 -13.16 -8.03 -11.87
C VAL A 121 -13.62 -6.66 -11.35
N ASP A 122 -14.63 -6.64 -10.48
CA ASP A 122 -15.17 -5.45 -9.84
C ASP A 122 -14.16 -4.75 -8.92
N VAL A 123 -13.40 -5.53 -8.16
CA VAL A 123 -12.37 -5.04 -7.25
C VAL A 123 -11.13 -4.60 -8.05
N GLU A 124 -10.78 -5.33 -9.10
CA GLU A 124 -9.69 -4.98 -10.02
C GLU A 124 -9.94 -3.60 -10.66
N GLU A 125 -11.12 -3.36 -11.22
CA GLU A 125 -11.49 -2.07 -11.81
C GLU A 125 -11.35 -0.94 -10.79
N ARG A 126 -11.83 -1.16 -9.56
CA ARG A 126 -11.72 -0.18 -8.48
C ARG A 126 -10.26 0.11 -8.11
N MET A 127 -9.40 -0.91 -8.05
CA MET A 127 -7.98 -0.75 -7.78
C MET A 127 -7.29 0.11 -8.85
N TYR A 128 -7.58 -0.12 -10.12
CA TYR A 128 -7.05 0.68 -11.23
C TYR A 128 -7.58 2.11 -11.22
N GLN A 129 -8.86 2.33 -10.91
CA GLN A 129 -9.43 3.67 -10.78
C GLN A 129 -8.72 4.48 -9.69
N LEU A 130 -8.56 3.91 -8.50
CA LEU A 130 -7.85 4.56 -7.38
C LEU A 130 -6.39 4.87 -7.74
N LEU A 131 -5.70 3.92 -8.37
CA LEU A 131 -4.32 4.10 -8.81
C LEU A 131 -4.22 5.28 -9.79
N THR A 132 -5.14 5.32 -10.74
CA THR A 132 -5.22 6.35 -11.79
C THR A 132 -5.49 7.73 -11.17
N GLU A 133 -6.46 7.84 -10.27
CA GLU A 133 -6.77 9.07 -9.55
C GLU A 133 -5.56 9.60 -8.77
N VAL A 134 -4.86 8.72 -8.05
CA VAL A 134 -3.72 9.12 -7.21
C VAL A 134 -2.49 9.50 -8.03
N ILE A 135 -2.25 8.79 -9.13
CA ILE A 135 -1.11 9.04 -10.02
C ILE A 135 -1.32 10.28 -10.89
N PHE A 136 -2.53 10.55 -11.39
CA PHE A 136 -2.81 11.76 -12.18
C PHE A 136 -2.59 13.05 -11.39
N HIS A 137 -2.79 13.04 -10.07
CA HIS A 137 -2.50 14.19 -9.22
C HIS A 137 -0.99 14.43 -9.02
N CYS A 138 -0.14 13.48 -9.40
CA CYS A 138 1.32 13.61 -9.38
C CYS A 138 1.83 13.97 -10.79
N LYS A 139 2.21 15.23 -11.02
CA LYS A 139 2.59 15.79 -12.35
C LYS A 139 3.66 15.02 -13.15
N ASN A 140 4.39 14.09 -12.53
CA ASN A 140 5.47 13.31 -13.15
C ASN A 140 5.31 11.79 -13.02
N ALA A 141 4.19 11.29 -12.48
CA ALA A 141 4.04 9.87 -12.23
C ALA A 141 3.61 9.10 -13.49
N LYS A 142 4.24 7.95 -13.74
CA LYS A 142 3.96 7.04 -14.86
C LYS A 142 3.59 5.66 -14.32
N THR A 143 2.64 5.00 -14.97
CA THR A 143 2.26 3.61 -14.66
C THR A 143 2.59 2.75 -15.86
N ILE A 144 3.33 1.67 -15.65
CA ILE A 144 3.59 0.64 -16.65
C ILE A 144 2.90 -0.64 -16.18
N CYS A 145 1.81 -1.01 -16.86
CA CYS A 145 1.14 -2.27 -16.63
C CYS A 145 1.73 -3.32 -17.58
N LEU A 146 2.36 -4.34 -17.03
CA LEU A 146 2.77 -5.55 -17.75
C LEU A 146 1.64 -6.56 -17.56
N ARG A 147 0.71 -6.60 -18.51
CA ARG A 147 -0.34 -7.63 -18.58
C ARG A 147 0.09 -8.66 -19.62
N SER A 148 0.06 -9.95 -19.26
CA SER A 148 0.23 -11.01 -20.25
C SER A 148 -0.89 -10.95 -21.29
N PRO A 149 -0.61 -11.19 -22.58
CA PRO A 149 -1.58 -10.98 -23.67
C PRO A 149 -2.81 -11.91 -23.63
N ASN A 150 -2.94 -12.81 -22.65
CA ASN A 150 -3.95 -13.87 -22.64
C ASN A 150 -4.73 -14.00 -21.31
N SER A 151 -5.14 -12.89 -20.68
CA SER A 151 -6.11 -12.90 -19.56
C SER A 151 -7.38 -12.16 -19.92
#